data_AF-K0Q1L9-F1
#
_entry.id   AF-K0Q1L9-F1
#
_cell.length_a   1.000
_cell.length_b   1.000
_cell.length_c   1.000
_cell.angle_alpha   90.00
_cell.angle_beta   90.00
_cell.angle_gamma   90.00
#
_symmetry.space_group_name_H-M   'P 1'
#
loop_
_entity.id
_entity.type
_entity.pdbx_description
1 polymer ?
#
loop_
_entity_poly.entity_id
_entity_poly.type
_entity_poly.pdbx_seq_one_letter_code
_entity_poly.pdbx_strand_id
1 'polypeptide(L)'
;MDYFTIEISGQAIASFRSENAHDAKNFFEAEDFREDLTVLQSQGKPVWDGIAPLALRKATAEEASEVEHAYEFDDDPERTIDDEFVVFLIPISDVADDEADEEDDAER
;
A
#
# COMPACT_ATOMS: atom_id res chain seq x y z
N MET A 1 -0.86 -18.79 -0.95
CA MET A 1 -0.94 -17.32 -0.90
C MET A 1 -1.23 -16.85 -2.31
N ASP A 2 -2.29 -16.08 -2.45
CA ASP A 2 -2.69 -15.41 -3.69
C ASP A 2 -2.36 -13.92 -3.55
N TYR A 3 -2.07 -13.27 -4.67
CA TYR A 3 -1.86 -11.83 -4.72
C TYR A 3 -3.15 -11.14 -5.17
N PHE A 4 -3.51 -10.06 -4.49
CA PHE A 4 -4.70 -9.27 -4.77
C PHE A 4 -4.31 -7.82 -5.03
N THR A 5 -4.98 -7.22 -6.00
CA THR A 5 -4.80 -5.82 -6.37
C THR A 5 -6.08 -5.07 -6.08
N ILE A 6 -5.93 -3.93 -5.42
CA ILE A 6 -6.97 -2.96 -5.13
C ILE A 6 -6.97 -1.95 -6.27
N GLU A 7 -8.11 -1.88 -6.94
CA GLU A 7 -8.36 -0.91 -7.99
C GLU A 7 -9.38 0.13 -7.51
N ILE A 8 -9.09 1.40 -7.69
CA ILE A 8 -9.98 2.51 -7.37
C ILE A 8 -10.31 3.24 -8.65
N SER A 9 -11.58 3.29 -9.03
CA SER A 9 -12.03 3.92 -10.28
C SER A 9 -11.32 3.39 -11.55
N GLY A 10 -10.86 2.13 -11.53
CA GLY A 10 -10.15 1.49 -12.65
C GLY A 10 -8.64 1.75 -12.71
N GLN A 11 -8.06 2.34 -11.66
CA GLN A 11 -6.62 2.45 -11.49
C GLN A 11 -6.16 1.50 -10.40
N ALA A 12 -5.13 0.70 -10.68
CA ALA A 12 -4.48 -0.13 -9.67
C ALA A 12 -3.71 0.76 -8.69
N ILE A 13 -4.09 0.70 -7.42
CA ILE A 13 -3.56 1.56 -6.36
C ILE A 13 -2.56 0.81 -5.50
N ALA A 14 -2.92 -0.40 -5.10
CA ALA A 14 -2.10 -1.20 -4.20
C ALA A 14 -2.29 -2.69 -4.48
N SER A 15 -1.27 -3.48 -4.25
CA SER A 15 -1.29 -4.94 -4.33
C SER A 15 -0.73 -5.54 -3.06
N PHE A 16 -1.34 -6.61 -2.58
CA PHE A 16 -0.96 -7.27 -1.34
C PHE A 16 -1.09 -8.78 -1.48
N ARG A 17 -0.35 -9.52 -0.65
CA ARG A 17 -0.49 -10.97 -0.56
C ARG A 17 -1.55 -11.33 0.48
N SER A 18 -2.35 -12.35 0.22
CA SER A 18 -3.30 -12.87 1.19
C SER A 18 -3.46 -14.38 1.01
N GLU A 19 -3.94 -15.08 2.03
CA GLU A 19 -4.12 -16.53 1.96
C GLU A 19 -5.20 -16.91 0.94
N ASN A 20 -6.29 -16.14 0.88
CA ASN A 20 -7.43 -16.41 0.01
C ASN A 20 -8.23 -15.13 -0.25
N ALA A 21 -9.09 -15.17 -1.28
CA ALA A 21 -9.95 -14.04 -1.64
C ALA A 21 -10.94 -13.65 -0.53
N HIS A 22 -11.29 -14.57 0.36
CA HIS A 22 -12.17 -14.28 1.51
C HIS A 22 -11.46 -13.38 2.53
N ASP A 23 -10.22 -13.73 2.86
CA ASP A 23 -9.41 -13.02 3.83
C ASP A 23 -9.02 -11.63 3.31
N ALA A 24 -8.57 -11.57 2.06
CA ALA A 24 -8.34 -10.33 1.33
C ALA A 24 -9.57 -9.42 1.30
N LYS A 25 -10.77 -10.01 1.19
CA LYS A 25 -12.02 -9.23 1.21
C LYS A 25 -12.35 -8.73 2.61
N ASN A 26 -12.10 -9.51 3.68
CA ASN A 26 -12.28 -9.04 5.05
C ASN A 26 -11.35 -7.87 5.37
N PHE A 27 -10.07 -7.96 4.99
CA PHE A 27 -9.10 -6.87 5.14
C PHE A 27 -9.53 -5.62 4.35
N PHE A 28 -9.92 -5.80 3.09
CA PHE A 28 -10.45 -4.73 2.24
C PHE A 28 -11.77 -4.11 2.73
N GLU A 29 -12.56 -4.86 3.49
CA GLU A 29 -13.80 -4.39 4.12
C GLU A 29 -13.57 -3.78 5.51
N ALA A 30 -12.35 -3.90 6.06
CA ALA A 30 -12.00 -3.29 7.34
C ALA A 30 -12.04 -1.76 7.25
N GLU A 31 -12.59 -1.14 8.30
CA GLU A 31 -12.71 0.31 8.39
C GLU A 31 -11.34 0.97 8.54
N ASP A 32 -10.45 0.41 9.37
CA ASP A 32 -9.08 0.89 9.54
C ASP A 32 -8.33 1.01 8.21
N PHE A 33 -8.37 -0.04 7.38
CA PHE A 33 -7.70 -0.04 6.08
C PHE A 33 -8.25 1.04 5.14
N ARG A 34 -9.57 1.25 5.17
CA ARG A 34 -10.25 2.27 4.39
C ARG A 34 -9.92 3.67 4.86
N GLU A 35 -9.83 3.89 6.17
CA GLU A 35 -9.39 5.16 6.75
C GLU A 35 -7.95 5.48 6.34
N ASP A 36 -7.05 4.50 6.38
CA ASP A 36 -5.68 4.64 5.90
C ASP A 36 -5.62 5.14 4.46
N LEU A 37 -6.41 4.56 3.55
CA LEU A 37 -6.48 5.02 2.16
C LEU A 37 -7.00 6.46 2.01
N THR A 38 -7.77 6.98 2.96
CA THR A 38 -8.19 8.40 2.95
C THR A 38 -7.13 9.36 3.47
N VAL A 39 -6.22 8.87 4.32
CA VAL A 39 -5.12 9.67 4.91
C VAL A 39 -3.91 9.66 3.99
N LEU A 40 -3.58 8.51 3.39
CA LEU A 40 -2.53 8.38 2.40
C LEU A 40 -2.79 9.29 1.21
N GLN A 41 -1.77 10.00 0.76
CA GLN A 41 -1.87 10.91 -0.38
C GLN A 41 -1.05 10.42 -1.55
N SER A 42 -1.59 10.51 -2.76
CA SER A 42 -0.85 10.34 -4.01
C SER A 42 -0.92 11.62 -4.82
N GLN A 43 0.25 12.14 -5.21
CA GLN A 43 0.36 13.37 -6.01
C GLN A 43 -0.36 14.58 -5.39
N GLY A 44 -0.36 14.69 -4.06
CA GLY A 44 -1.00 15.77 -3.30
C GLY A 44 -2.52 15.66 -3.18
N LYS A 45 -3.09 14.48 -3.40
CA LYS A 45 -4.53 14.17 -3.20
C LYS A 45 -4.68 12.87 -2.42
N PRO A 46 -5.75 12.68 -1.62
CA PRO A 46 -5.99 11.41 -0.96
C PRO A 46 -6.05 10.27 -1.97
N VAL A 47 -5.48 9.12 -1.63
CA VAL A 47 -5.49 7.90 -2.45
C VAL A 47 -6.93 7.45 -2.68
N TRP A 48 -7.78 7.58 -1.67
CA TRP A 48 -9.21 7.31 -1.76
C TRP A 48 -10.05 8.44 -1.17
N ASP A 49 -11.03 8.91 -1.94
CA ASP A 49 -11.97 9.96 -1.50
C ASP A 49 -13.09 9.45 -0.57
N GLY A 50 -13.07 8.19 -0.14
CA GLY A 50 -14.14 7.58 0.67
C GLY A 50 -15.43 7.23 -0.09
N ILE A 51 -15.54 7.67 -1.34
CA ILE A 51 -16.76 7.54 -2.18
C ILE A 51 -16.48 6.74 -3.45
N ALA A 52 -15.25 6.77 -3.95
CA ALA A 52 -14.90 6.09 -5.20
C ALA A 52 -15.10 4.57 -5.07
N PRO A 53 -15.60 3.88 -6.11
CA PRO A 53 -15.80 2.44 -6.07
C PRO A 53 -14.44 1.74 -5.97
N LEU A 54 -14.25 1.08 -4.83
CA LEU A 54 -13.13 0.19 -4.60
C LEU A 54 -13.46 -1.19 -5.20
N ALA A 55 -12.54 -1.75 -5.96
CA ALA A 55 -12.64 -3.09 -6.51
C ALA A 55 -11.42 -3.92 -6.07
N LEU A 56 -11.68 -5.15 -5.65
CA LEU A 56 -10.63 -6.11 -5.36
C LEU A 56 -10.58 -7.14 -6.50
N ARG A 57 -9.41 -7.29 -7.12
CA ARG A 57 -9.17 -8.32 -8.13
C ARG A 57 -7.95 -9.16 -7.77
N LYS A 58 -7.79 -10.30 -8.45
CA LYS A 58 -6.50 -11.01 -8.41
C LYS A 58 -5.45 -10.17 -9.12
N ALA A 59 -4.27 -10.08 -8.50
CA ALA A 59 -3.13 -9.42 -9.11
C ALA A 59 -2.72 -10.14 -10.39
N THR A 60 -2.26 -9.37 -11.36
CA THR A 60 -1.63 -9.90 -12.57
C THR A 60 -0.26 -10.48 -12.24
N ALA A 61 0.30 -11.28 -13.14
CA ALA A 61 1.64 -11.86 -12.93
C ALA A 61 2.72 -10.79 -12.76
N GLU A 62 2.58 -9.64 -13.42
CA GLU A 62 3.49 -8.50 -13.29
C GLU A 62 3.37 -7.88 -11.90
N GLU A 63 2.15 -7.53 -11.47
CA GLU A 63 1.89 -6.95 -10.14
C GLU A 63 2.33 -7.91 -9.00
N ALA A 64 2.03 -9.21 -9.14
CA ALA A 64 2.45 -10.22 -8.17
C ALA A 64 3.97 -10.33 -8.08
N SER A 65 4.68 -10.26 -9.22
CA SER A 65 6.14 -10.28 -9.24
C SER A 65 6.73 -9.04 -8.57
N GLU A 66 6.11 -7.87 -8.74
CA GLU A 66 6.55 -6.65 -8.05
C GLU A 66 6.35 -6.76 -6.53
N VAL A 67 5.21 -7.31 -6.09
CA VAL A 67 4.95 -7.53 -4.65
C VAL A 67 5.94 -8.53 -4.06
N GLU A 68 6.18 -9.64 -4.74
CA GLU A 68 7.14 -10.66 -4.32
C GLU A 68 8.56 -10.09 -4.26
N HIS A 69 8.94 -9.31 -5.27
CA HIS A 69 10.24 -8.67 -5.32
C HIS A 69 10.41 -7.62 -4.22
N ALA A 70 9.39 -6.78 -3.99
CA ALA A 70 9.38 -5.85 -2.87
C ALA A 70 9.51 -6.61 -1.54
N TYR A 71 8.82 -7.74 -1.39
CA TYR A 71 8.89 -8.59 -0.21
C TYR A 71 10.28 -9.21 0.03
N GLU A 72 10.96 -9.63 -1.04
CA GLU A 72 12.31 -10.18 -0.96
C GLU A 72 13.40 -9.12 -0.73
N PHE A 73 13.15 -7.88 -1.14
CA PHE A 73 14.11 -6.77 -1.05
C PHE A 73 13.84 -5.82 0.11
N ASP A 74 12.72 -5.97 0.79
CA ASP A 74 12.44 -5.29 2.04
C ASP A 74 13.36 -5.88 3.12
N ASP A 75 14.50 -5.23 3.34
CA ASP A 75 15.50 -5.61 4.35
C ASP A 75 15.06 -5.16 5.76
N ASP A 76 13.79 -4.80 5.94
CA ASP A 76 13.25 -4.34 7.22
C ASP A 76 13.16 -5.53 8.20
N PRO A 77 14.01 -5.58 9.23
CA PRO A 77 14.10 -6.74 10.12
C PRO A 77 12.94 -6.81 11.12
N GLU A 78 12.10 -5.77 11.20
CA GLU A 78 10.92 -5.72 12.07
C GLU A 78 9.68 -6.27 11.35
N ARG A 79 9.67 -6.31 10.01
CA ARG A 79 8.58 -6.93 9.24
C ARG A 79 8.64 -8.44 9.27
N THR A 80 7.54 -9.06 9.70
CA THR A 80 7.42 -10.52 9.73
C THR A 80 6.71 -11.07 8.50
N ILE A 81 6.88 -12.37 8.25
CA ILE A 81 6.12 -13.10 7.22
C ILE A 81 4.61 -13.17 7.50
N ASP A 82 4.19 -12.80 8.70
CA ASP A 82 2.78 -12.70 9.06
C ASP A 82 2.22 -11.28 8.94
N ASP A 83 3.04 -10.26 8.74
CA ASP A 83 2.53 -8.90 8.54
C ASP A 83 1.84 -8.78 7.17
N GLU A 84 0.61 -8.28 7.18
CA GLU A 84 -0.19 -7.96 6.00
C GLU A 84 0.46 -6.80 5.23
N PHE A 85 1.40 -7.17 4.36
CA PHE A 85 2.18 -6.24 3.55
C PHE A 85 1.45 -5.80 2.29
N VAL A 86 1.28 -4.49 2.15
CA VAL A 86 0.62 -3.84 1.01
C VAL A 86 1.64 -3.00 0.23
N VAL A 87 1.83 -3.31 -1.05
CA VAL A 87 2.68 -2.56 -1.98
C VAL A 87 1.82 -1.59 -2.76
N PHE A 88 2.09 -0.30 -2.64
CA PHE A 88 1.43 0.71 -3.43
C PHE A 88 2.04 0.77 -4.83
N LEU A 89 1.20 0.58 -5.85
CA LEU A 89 1.58 0.67 -7.27
C LEU A 89 1.56 2.11 -7.79
N ILE A 90 1.14 3.05 -6.94
CA ILE A 90 1.18 4.49 -7.18
C ILE A 90 2.13 5.15 -6.18
N PRO A 91 2.73 6.30 -6.54
CA PRO A 91 3.51 7.06 -5.58
C PRO A 91 2.61 7.54 -4.45
N ILE A 92 2.86 7.05 -3.25
CA ILE A 92 2.24 7.54 -2.02
C ILE A 92 3.23 8.45 -1.28
N SER A 93 2.71 9.51 -0.70
CA SER A 93 3.39 10.40 0.24
C SER A 93 2.66 10.26 1.56
N ASP A 94 3.36 9.80 2.59
CA ASP A 94 2.83 9.83 3.94
C ASP A 94 2.89 11.29 4.42
N VAL A 95 1.79 11.81 4.95
CA VAL A 95 1.75 13.16 5.53
C VAL A 95 2.60 13.27 6.81
N ALA A 96 3.15 12.16 7.32
CA ALA A 96 4.14 12.14 8.38
C ALA A 96 5.59 12.42 7.91
N ASP A 97 5.84 12.60 6.61
CA ASP A 97 7.17 12.94 6.07
C ASP A 97 7.36 14.47 5.86
N ASP A 98 6.70 15.29 6.68
CA ASP A 98 6.88 16.76 6.72
C ASP A 98 7.46 17.24 8.06
N GLU A 99 8.21 16.39 8.78
CA GLU A 99 9.07 16.86 9.88
C GLU A 99 10.54 16.42 9.69
N ALA A 100 11.30 17.38 9.16
CA ALA A 100 12.74 17.60 9.29
C ALA A 100 13.67 16.97 8.24
N ASP A 101 13.54 17.45 6.99
CA ASP A 101 14.72 17.91 6.26
C ASP A 101 15.16 19.26 6.91
N GLU A 102 16.05 19.20 7.91
CA GLU A 102 16.87 20.37 8.30
C GLU A 102 18.32 20.05 7.99
N GLU A 103 18.72 20.51 6.80
CA GLU A 103 20.08 20.68 6.32
C GLU A 103 20.95 21.51 7.29
N ASP A 104 22.24 21.18 7.32
CA ASP A 104 23.39 22.08 7.48
C ASP A 104 23.58 22.87 8.79
N ASP A 105 24.61 22.52 9.59
CA ASP A 105 25.71 23.49 9.84
C ASP A 105 26.98 22.77 10.37
N ALA A 106 28.12 23.28 9.92
CA ALA A 106 29.44 22.73 10.12
C ALA A 106 29.95 22.88 11.57
N GLU A 107 30.43 21.79 12.19
CA GLU A 107 31.31 21.90 13.35
C GLU A 107 32.78 21.67 12.96
N ARG A 108 33.44 22.82 12.76
CA ARG A 108 34.87 23.17 12.89
C ARG A 108 35.94 22.07 13.07
#